data_AF-A0A960M682-F1
#
_entry.id   AF-A0A960M682-F1
#
_cell.length_a   1.000
_cell.length_b   1.000
_cell.length_c   1.000
_cell.angle_alpha   90.00
_cell.angle_beta   90.00
_cell.angle_gamma   90.00
#
_symmetry.space_group_name_H-M   'P 1'
#
loop_
_entity.id
_entity.type
_entity.pdbx_description
1 polymer ?
#
loop_
_entity_poly.entity_id
_entity_poly.type
_entity_poly.pdbx_seq_one_letter_code
_entity_poly.pdbx_strand_id
1 'polypeptide(L)'
;MEEKYISSIGSVFDVGGQNTSTVKLVSEALGNQNLPSMIVDFNYVTPALSKAQPNIKYVIEDALSFFSSETYQDHVKDIVNEKPTLFIFNNMLNVLKAEEGWNTLQATWKRLCHGDYLVISGLVPEQLEKYGFIKYHEIDEIVEFHHRTKGFYKSALSSSFFEYLVNRLGSSFYSKKHSNSL
;
A
#
# COMPACT_ATOMS: atom_id res chain seq x y z
N MET A 1 25.21 -6.67 4.80
CA MET A 1 24.71 -8.02 4.46
C MET A 1 23.20 -7.88 4.18
N GLU A 2 22.82 -7.14 3.12
CA GLU A 2 21.59 -6.31 3.16
C GLU A 2 20.70 -6.30 1.89
N GLU A 3 20.82 -7.27 0.99
CA GLU A 3 19.98 -7.32 -0.24
C GLU A 3 18.86 -8.38 -0.22
N LYS A 4 18.66 -9.11 0.88
CA LYS A 4 17.84 -10.35 0.86
C LYS A 4 16.34 -10.22 1.11
N TYR A 5 15.81 -9.05 1.50
CA TYR A 5 14.39 -8.95 1.90
C TYR A 5 13.44 -8.46 0.80
N ILE A 6 13.94 -7.81 -0.25
CA ILE A 6 13.10 -7.28 -1.34
C ILE A 6 12.66 -8.40 -2.30
N SER A 7 13.53 -9.38 -2.59
CA SER A 7 13.27 -10.45 -3.57
C SER A 7 12.19 -11.45 -3.16
N SER A 8 11.60 -11.30 -1.96
CA SER A 8 10.61 -12.24 -1.44
C SER A 8 9.17 -11.79 -1.61
N ILE A 9 8.86 -10.59 -2.09
CA ILE A 9 7.45 -10.19 -2.29
C ILE A 9 6.80 -11.05 -3.37
N GLY A 10 5.72 -11.74 -3.02
CA GLY A 10 4.97 -12.64 -3.90
C GLY A 10 3.78 -11.99 -4.58
N SER A 11 3.24 -10.93 -4.00
CA SER A 11 2.05 -10.25 -4.50
C SER A 11 1.93 -8.81 -4.00
N VAL A 12 1.13 -8.00 -4.69
CA VAL A 12 0.89 -6.58 -4.35
C VAL A 12 -0.60 -6.27 -4.32
N PHE A 13 -1.03 -5.54 -3.30
CA PHE A 13 -2.38 -5.02 -3.13
C PHE A 13 -2.29 -3.50 -3.17
N ASP A 14 -2.76 -2.89 -4.25
CA ASP A 14 -2.85 -1.43 -4.40
C ASP A 14 -4.26 -0.96 -4.01
N VAL A 15 -4.36 -0.39 -2.82
CA VAL A 15 -5.63 0.02 -2.19
C VAL A 15 -5.91 1.48 -2.52
N GLY A 16 -6.99 1.73 -3.25
CA GLY A 16 -7.33 3.02 -3.83
C GLY A 16 -6.45 3.40 -5.01
N GLY A 17 -5.89 2.41 -5.71
CA GLY A 17 -4.87 2.61 -6.75
C GLY A 17 -5.33 3.36 -8.00
N GLN A 18 -6.65 3.41 -8.29
CA GLN A 18 -7.30 3.96 -9.49
C GLN A 18 -6.83 3.42 -10.86
N ASN A 19 -5.59 2.95 -10.97
CA ASN A 19 -4.95 2.43 -12.17
C ASN A 19 -3.73 1.56 -11.80
N THR A 20 -2.99 1.09 -12.81
CA THR A 20 -1.88 0.13 -12.65
C THR A 20 -0.51 0.77 -12.38
N SER A 21 -0.41 2.09 -12.20
CA SER A 21 0.89 2.79 -12.10
C SER A 21 1.70 2.34 -10.88
N THR A 22 1.08 2.24 -9.70
CA THR A 22 1.75 1.77 -8.48
C THR A 22 2.25 0.34 -8.65
N VAL A 23 1.39 -0.55 -9.15
CA VAL A 23 1.71 -1.96 -9.40
C VAL A 23 2.89 -2.09 -10.36
N LYS A 24 2.89 -1.36 -11.48
CA LYS A 24 4.00 -1.37 -12.44
C LYS A 24 5.31 -0.92 -11.82
N LEU A 25 5.26 0.14 -11.02
CA LEU A 25 6.44 0.66 -10.34
C LEU A 25 7.05 -0.37 -9.39
N VAL A 26 6.21 -1.09 -8.64
CA VAL A 26 6.67 -2.17 -7.75
C VAL A 26 7.21 -3.34 -8.57
N SER A 27 6.50 -3.78 -9.61
CA SER A 27 6.93 -4.85 -10.51
C SER A 27 8.30 -4.56 -11.15
N GLU A 28 8.55 -3.33 -11.59
CA GLU A 28 9.83 -2.88 -12.12
C GLU A 28 10.93 -2.93 -11.05
N ALA A 29 10.66 -2.41 -9.86
CA ALA A 29 11.62 -2.38 -8.75
C ALA A 29 12.01 -3.78 -8.26
N LEU A 30 11.06 -4.72 -8.30
CA LEU A 30 11.29 -6.13 -7.96
C LEU A 30 11.86 -6.96 -9.11
N GLY A 31 11.97 -6.40 -10.32
CA GLY A 31 12.38 -7.15 -11.51
C GLY A 31 11.39 -8.25 -11.92
N ASN A 32 10.11 -8.12 -11.56
CA ASN A 32 9.05 -9.11 -11.83
C ASN A 32 7.84 -8.48 -12.53
N GLN A 33 7.83 -8.53 -13.87
CA GLN A 33 6.75 -7.97 -14.68
C GLN A 33 5.40 -8.71 -14.56
N ASN A 34 5.42 -9.96 -14.07
CA ASN A 34 4.22 -10.79 -13.89
C ASN A 34 3.82 -10.93 -12.43
N LEU A 35 4.21 -9.98 -11.58
CA LEU A 35 3.88 -9.99 -10.16
C LEU A 35 2.36 -10.08 -9.96
N PRO A 36 1.84 -11.13 -9.30
CA PRO A 36 0.43 -11.24 -8.97
C PRO A 36 -0.01 -10.01 -8.19
N SER A 37 -1.01 -9.31 -8.69
CA SER A 37 -1.42 -8.02 -8.14
C SER A 37 -2.92 -7.89 -8.06
N MET A 38 -3.38 -7.14 -7.06
CA MET A 38 -4.76 -6.78 -6.87
C MET A 38 -4.87 -5.26 -6.75
N ILE A 39 -5.80 -4.66 -7.49
CA ILE A 39 -6.21 -3.27 -7.29
C ILE A 39 -7.59 -3.30 -6.63
N VAL A 40 -7.69 -2.72 -5.44
CA VAL A 40 -8.95 -2.59 -4.70
C VAL A 40 -9.36 -1.13 -4.78
N ASP A 41 -10.45 -0.84 -5.50
CA ASP A 41 -10.90 0.53 -5.73
C ASP A 41 -12.43 0.56 -5.89
N PHE A 42 -13.12 1.52 -5.27
CA PHE A 42 -14.58 1.60 -5.39
C PHE A 42 -15.04 2.10 -6.77
N ASN A 43 -14.14 2.68 -7.56
CA ASN A 43 -14.46 3.28 -8.83
C ASN A 43 -14.51 2.26 -9.96
N TYR A 44 -15.69 2.10 -10.57
CA TYR A 44 -15.94 1.18 -11.68
C TYR A 44 -15.13 1.49 -12.95
N VAL A 45 -14.58 2.70 -13.10
CA VAL A 45 -13.74 3.03 -14.27
C VAL A 45 -12.30 2.53 -14.15
N THR A 46 -11.85 2.13 -12.96
CA THR A 46 -10.48 1.67 -12.69
C THR A 46 -9.97 0.60 -13.68
N PRO A 47 -10.76 -0.43 -14.04
CA PRO A 47 -10.34 -1.41 -15.06
C PRO A 47 -10.26 -0.82 -16.48
N ALA A 48 -11.03 0.21 -16.80
CA ALA A 48 -11.03 0.84 -18.12
C ALA A 48 -9.86 1.83 -18.30
N LEU A 49 -9.38 2.42 -17.20
CA LEU A 49 -8.21 3.31 -17.17
C LEU A 49 -6.90 2.55 -17.38
N SER A 50 -6.92 1.23 -17.23
CA SER A 50 -5.74 0.37 -17.33
C SER A 50 -5.96 -0.69 -18.41
N LYS A 51 -4.98 -0.90 -19.31
CA LYS A 51 -5.06 -2.07 -20.21
C LYS A 51 -5.14 -3.33 -19.35
N ALA A 52 -6.09 -4.22 -19.64
CA ALA A 52 -6.25 -5.49 -18.93
C ALA A 52 -4.94 -6.27 -18.95
N GLN A 53 -4.52 -6.75 -17.77
CA GLN A 53 -3.31 -7.53 -17.58
C GLN A 53 -3.66 -8.82 -16.85
N PRO A 54 -3.15 -9.98 -17.30
CA PRO A 54 -3.55 -11.28 -16.77
C PRO A 54 -3.14 -11.52 -15.31
N ASN A 55 -2.09 -10.86 -14.85
CA ASN A 55 -1.59 -10.93 -13.47
C ASN A 55 -2.24 -9.89 -12.53
N ILE A 56 -3.19 -9.07 -13.02
CA ILE A 56 -3.83 -8.01 -12.23
C ILE A 56 -5.32 -8.30 -12.09
N LYS A 57 -5.75 -8.54 -10.86
CA LYS A 57 -7.17 -8.65 -10.48
C LYS A 57 -7.67 -7.28 -10.01
N TYR A 58 -8.85 -6.90 -10.49
CA TYR A 58 -9.53 -5.67 -10.07
C TYR A 58 -10.71 -6.04 -9.16
N VAL A 59 -10.77 -5.44 -7.98
CA VAL A 59 -11.87 -5.60 -7.03
C VAL A 59 -12.55 -4.25 -6.90
N ILE A 60 -13.80 -4.17 -7.40
CA ILE A 60 -14.57 -2.92 -7.45
C ILE A 60 -15.46 -2.80 -6.22
N GLU A 61 -14.83 -2.46 -5.11
CA GLU A 61 -15.47 -2.37 -3.79
C GLU A 61 -14.79 -1.28 -2.95
N ASP A 62 -15.54 -0.76 -1.97
CA ASP A 62 -14.95 0.06 -0.91
C ASP A 62 -13.93 -0.77 -0.09
N ALA A 63 -12.79 -0.18 0.26
CA ALA A 63 -11.69 -0.89 0.90
C ALA A 63 -12.07 -1.45 2.28
N LEU A 64 -12.81 -0.69 3.10
CA LEU A 64 -13.26 -1.17 4.41
C LEU A 64 -14.20 -2.37 4.24
N SER A 65 -15.12 -2.28 3.29
CA SER A 65 -16.06 -3.36 2.96
C SER A 65 -15.32 -4.61 2.51
N PHE A 66 -14.37 -4.47 1.58
CA PHE A 66 -13.54 -5.57 1.07
C PHE A 66 -12.76 -6.28 2.18
N PHE A 67 -12.00 -5.54 3.01
CA PHE A 67 -11.21 -6.15 4.06
C PHE A 67 -12.06 -6.72 5.21
N SER A 68 -13.29 -6.24 5.37
CA SER A 68 -14.23 -6.76 6.38
C SER A 68 -15.10 -7.90 5.87
N SER A 69 -15.07 -8.21 4.57
CA SER A 69 -16.02 -9.15 3.98
C SER A 69 -15.71 -10.61 4.35
N GLU A 70 -16.76 -11.43 4.38
CA GLU A 70 -16.63 -12.89 4.49
C GLU A 70 -16.05 -13.49 3.19
N THR A 71 -16.27 -12.83 2.05
CA THR A 71 -15.81 -13.27 0.72
C THR A 71 -14.35 -12.93 0.44
N TYR A 72 -13.65 -12.22 1.33
CA TYR A 72 -12.24 -11.82 1.16
C TYR A 72 -11.37 -12.95 0.60
N GLN A 73 -11.51 -14.17 1.14
CA GLN A 73 -10.73 -15.33 0.71
C GLN A 73 -10.98 -15.72 -0.76
N ASP A 74 -12.21 -15.56 -1.26
CA ASP A 74 -12.53 -15.81 -2.67
C ASP A 74 -11.87 -14.80 -3.61
N HIS A 75 -11.66 -13.58 -3.14
CA HIS A 75 -10.94 -12.58 -3.92
C HIS A 75 -9.44 -12.84 -3.96
N VAL A 76 -8.83 -13.29 -2.86
CA VAL A 76 -7.37 -13.34 -2.74
C VAL A 76 -6.72 -14.69 -3.07
N LYS A 77 -7.48 -15.79 -3.10
CA LYS A 77 -6.95 -17.17 -3.26
C LYS A 77 -6.05 -17.39 -4.48
N ASP A 78 -6.27 -16.64 -5.56
CA ASP A 78 -5.49 -16.76 -6.81
C ASP A 78 -4.34 -15.73 -6.90
N ILE A 79 -4.24 -14.83 -5.93
CA ILE A 79 -3.24 -13.74 -5.87
C ILE A 79 -2.22 -14.00 -4.77
N VAL A 80 -2.68 -14.31 -3.57
CA VAL A 80 -1.84 -14.55 -2.40
C VAL A 80 -1.23 -15.94 -2.51
N ASN A 81 0.07 -16.03 -2.28
CA ASN A 81 0.82 -17.27 -2.28
C ASN A 81 1.62 -17.38 -0.97
N GLU A 82 2.52 -18.36 -0.87
CA GLU A 82 3.34 -18.60 0.33
C GLU A 82 4.34 -17.48 0.65
N LYS A 83 4.54 -16.55 -0.28
CA LYS A 83 5.44 -15.41 -0.11
C LYS A 83 4.70 -14.18 0.42
N PRO A 84 5.42 -13.25 1.09
CA PRO A 84 4.88 -11.99 1.56
C PRO A 84 4.07 -11.19 0.55
N THR A 85 2.95 -10.63 1.01
CA THR A 85 2.12 -9.67 0.27
C THR A 85 2.47 -8.24 0.69
N LEU A 86 2.58 -7.34 -0.30
CA LEU A 86 2.76 -5.90 -0.05
C LEU A 86 1.43 -5.15 -0.27
N PHE A 87 0.90 -4.57 0.80
CA PHE A 87 -0.28 -3.71 0.78
C PHE A 87 0.15 -2.24 0.70
N ILE A 88 -0.40 -1.50 -0.25
CA ILE A 88 -0.04 -0.11 -0.52
C ILE A 88 -1.28 0.77 -0.44
N PHE A 89 -1.21 1.80 0.40
CA PHE A 89 -2.18 2.88 0.52
C PHE A 89 -1.51 4.15 0.00
N ASN A 90 -1.60 4.38 -1.31
CA ASN A 90 -1.01 5.56 -1.94
C ASN A 90 -2.02 6.69 -2.03
N ASN A 91 -1.88 7.73 -1.20
CA ASN A 91 -2.79 8.88 -1.10
C ASN A 91 -4.27 8.55 -0.77
N MET A 92 -4.62 7.29 -0.61
CA MET A 92 -5.98 6.81 -0.34
C MET A 92 -6.53 7.36 0.98
N LEU A 93 -5.72 7.38 2.05
CA LEU A 93 -6.17 7.86 3.35
C LEU A 93 -6.44 9.38 3.37
N ASN A 94 -5.86 10.16 2.45
CA ASN A 94 -6.09 11.61 2.36
C ASN A 94 -7.50 11.99 1.95
N VAL A 95 -8.20 11.09 1.24
CA VAL A 95 -9.56 11.35 0.75
C VAL A 95 -10.64 10.79 1.68
N LEU A 96 -10.23 10.15 2.77
CA LEU A 96 -11.14 9.60 3.78
C LEU A 96 -11.21 10.49 5.02
N LYS A 97 -12.32 10.38 5.76
CA LYS A 97 -12.34 10.91 7.13
C LYS A 97 -11.42 10.09 8.02
N ALA A 98 -10.94 10.69 9.11
CA ALA A 98 -10.00 10.04 10.02
C ALA A 98 -10.53 8.70 10.58
N GLU A 99 -11.79 8.66 10.99
CA GLU A 99 -12.45 7.44 11.49
C GLU A 99 -12.57 6.35 10.41
N GLU A 100 -12.96 6.73 9.19
CA GLU A 100 -13.07 5.80 8.05
C GLU A 100 -11.71 5.21 7.66
N GLY A 101 -10.68 6.05 7.58
CA GLY A 101 -9.31 5.61 7.32
C GLY A 101 -8.77 4.70 8.42
N TRP A 102 -9.05 5.02 9.69
CA TRP A 102 -8.66 4.17 10.82
C TRP A 102 -9.34 2.79 10.78
N ASN A 103 -10.66 2.76 10.56
CA ASN A 103 -11.40 1.51 10.44
C ASN A 103 -10.88 0.65 9.28
N THR A 104 -10.54 1.30 8.16
CA THR A 104 -9.94 0.62 7.00
C THR A 104 -8.60 -0.02 7.36
N LEU A 105 -7.69 0.73 8.01
CA LEU A 105 -6.40 0.21 8.46
C LEU A 105 -6.55 -0.97 9.44
N GLN A 106 -7.51 -0.90 10.36
CA GLN A 106 -7.81 -2.01 11.27
C GLN A 106 -8.33 -3.24 10.54
N ALA A 107 -9.18 -3.07 9.53
CA ALA A 107 -9.69 -4.16 8.72
C ALA A 107 -8.56 -4.80 7.91
N THR A 108 -7.70 -4.01 7.26
CA THR A 108 -6.53 -4.51 6.54
C THR A 108 -5.58 -5.25 7.45
N TRP A 109 -5.29 -4.72 8.65
CA TRP A 109 -4.39 -5.36 9.61
C TRP A 109 -4.82 -6.77 10.00
N LYS A 110 -6.13 -6.99 10.18
CA LYS A 110 -6.67 -8.32 10.47
C LYS A 110 -6.44 -9.33 9.34
N ARG A 111 -6.07 -8.87 8.13
CA ARG A 111 -5.78 -9.70 6.96
C ARG A 111 -4.29 -9.88 6.69
N LEU A 112 -3.43 -9.11 7.34
CA LEU A 112 -1.98 -9.28 7.22
C LEU A 112 -1.55 -10.60 7.86
N CYS A 113 -0.76 -11.38 7.13
CA CYS A 113 -0.05 -12.53 7.62
C CYS A 113 1.33 -12.13 8.16
N HIS A 114 1.96 -13.04 8.92
CA HIS A 114 3.34 -12.84 9.34
C HIS A 114 4.26 -12.71 8.12
N GLY A 115 4.98 -11.60 8.04
CA GLY A 115 5.89 -11.30 6.93
C GLY A 115 5.30 -10.40 5.85
N ASP A 116 3.99 -10.14 5.86
CA ASP A 116 3.39 -9.15 4.97
C ASP A 116 3.83 -7.72 5.30
N TYR A 117 3.73 -6.84 4.31
CA TYR A 117 4.16 -5.45 4.40
C TYR A 117 2.99 -4.51 4.17
N LEU A 118 2.93 -3.42 4.95
CA LEU A 118 1.97 -2.33 4.75
C LEU A 118 2.71 -1.02 4.53
N VAL A 119 2.52 -0.40 3.37
CA VAL A 119 3.06 0.91 3.02
C VAL A 119 1.94 1.92 2.92
N ILE A 120 2.08 3.03 3.63
CA ILE A 120 1.16 4.16 3.59
C ILE A 120 1.94 5.37 3.11
N SER A 121 1.43 6.08 2.11
CA SER A 121 2.07 7.29 1.59
C SER A 121 1.06 8.42 1.36
N GLY A 122 1.57 9.65 1.34
CA GLY A 122 0.79 10.86 1.12
C GLY A 122 0.22 11.52 2.38
N LEU A 123 0.37 10.93 3.56
CA LEU A 123 -0.04 11.56 4.82
C LEU A 123 1.04 12.51 5.35
N VAL A 124 0.63 13.68 5.84
CA VAL A 124 1.51 14.55 6.65
C VAL A 124 1.48 14.12 8.13
N PRO A 125 2.53 14.39 8.92
CA PRO A 125 2.62 13.96 10.32
C PRO A 125 1.40 14.27 11.19
N GLU A 126 0.79 15.44 11.02
CA GLU A 126 -0.38 15.88 11.79
C GLU A 126 -1.63 15.04 11.49
N GLN A 127 -1.71 14.42 10.32
CA GLN A 127 -2.78 13.48 9.99
C GLN A 127 -2.53 12.13 10.66
N LEU A 128 -1.29 11.65 10.71
CA LEU A 128 -0.93 10.41 11.41
C LEU A 128 -1.33 10.47 12.89
N GLU A 129 -1.14 11.62 13.53
CA GLU A 129 -1.58 11.83 14.91
C GLU A 129 -3.10 11.75 15.08
N LYS A 130 -3.89 12.22 14.10
CA LYS A 130 -5.36 12.11 14.11
C LYS A 130 -5.85 10.66 13.99
N TYR A 131 -5.06 9.79 13.37
CA TYR A 131 -5.29 8.34 13.36
C TYR A 131 -4.73 7.63 14.61
N GLY A 132 -4.26 8.39 15.61
CA GLY A 132 -3.77 7.85 16.87
C GLY A 132 -2.35 7.27 16.80
N PHE A 133 -1.63 7.47 15.70
CA PHE A 133 -0.24 7.04 15.56
C PHE A 133 0.71 8.02 16.28
N ILE A 134 1.56 7.49 17.16
CA ILE A 134 2.72 8.21 17.71
C ILE A 134 3.98 7.63 17.07
N LYS A 135 4.88 8.50 16.58
CA LYS A 135 6.23 8.12 16.13
C LYS A 135 6.99 7.51 17.33
N TYR A 136 7.35 6.23 17.25
CA TYR A 136 8.00 5.52 18.37
C TYR A 136 9.51 5.45 18.19
N HIS A 137 9.97 4.98 17.03
CA HIS A 137 11.40 4.79 16.76
C HIS A 137 11.71 5.01 15.28
N GLU A 138 12.94 5.48 15.04
CA GLU A 138 13.58 5.54 13.73
C GLU A 138 14.87 4.72 13.87
N ILE A 139 14.88 3.52 13.31
CA ILE A 139 16.07 2.66 13.26
C ILE A 139 16.37 2.45 11.79
N ASP A 140 17.55 2.89 11.35
CA ASP A 140 17.98 2.76 9.96
C ASP A 140 16.91 3.27 8.98
N GLU A 141 16.31 4.44 9.23
CA GLU A 141 15.30 5.10 8.37
C GLU A 141 13.94 4.36 8.24
N ILE A 142 13.73 3.28 9.01
CA ILE A 142 12.41 2.66 9.20
C ILE A 142 11.66 3.44 10.28
N VAL A 143 10.52 4.05 9.93
CA VAL A 143 9.68 4.76 10.90
C VAL A 143 8.62 3.82 11.46
N GLU A 144 8.79 3.43 12.72
CA GLU A 144 7.80 2.67 13.48
C GLU A 144 6.79 3.61 14.15
N PHE A 145 5.52 3.44 13.84
CA PHE A 145 4.41 4.14 14.50
C PHE A 145 3.68 3.19 15.46
N HIS A 146 3.29 3.67 16.63
CA HIS A 146 2.48 2.91 17.59
C HIS A 146 1.15 3.61 17.83
N HIS A 147 0.06 2.85 17.85
CA HIS A 147 -1.21 3.36 18.37
C HIS A 147 -1.20 3.31 19.90
N ARG A 148 -1.65 4.38 20.55
CA ARG A 148 -1.56 4.71 22.00
C ARG A 148 -1.96 3.64 23.04
N THR A 149 -2.38 2.44 22.64
CA THR A 149 -2.74 1.34 23.56
C THR A 149 -2.40 -0.07 23.05
N LYS A 150 -2.00 -0.26 21.78
CA LYS A 150 -1.63 -1.55 21.18
C LYS A 150 -0.68 -1.26 20.00
N GLY A 151 0.53 -1.84 20.00
CA GLY A 151 1.59 -1.55 19.02
C GLY A 151 1.14 -1.78 17.57
N PHE A 152 1.54 -0.91 16.64
CA PHE A 152 0.94 -0.86 15.31
C PHE A 152 1.79 -0.22 14.20
N TYR A 153 2.98 -0.74 13.93
CA TYR A 153 3.63 -0.67 12.61
C TYR A 153 4.96 -1.43 12.68
N LYS A 154 5.23 -2.29 11.70
CA LYS A 154 6.60 -2.76 11.41
C LYS A 154 6.71 -2.78 9.89
N SER A 155 7.34 -1.76 9.31
CA SER A 155 7.87 -1.94 7.95
C SER A 155 9.11 -2.80 8.10
N ALA A 156 9.05 -4.03 7.59
CA ALA A 156 10.23 -4.88 7.43
C ALA A 156 10.85 -4.72 6.02
N LEU A 157 10.42 -3.72 5.25
CA LEU A 157 11.06 -3.39 3.98
C LEU A 157 12.43 -2.77 4.27
N SER A 158 13.45 -3.15 3.49
CA SER A 158 14.74 -2.48 3.57
C SER A 158 14.58 -0.99 3.24
N SER A 159 15.30 -0.14 3.96
CA SER A 159 15.20 1.32 3.90
C SER A 159 15.31 1.84 2.46
N SER A 160 16.26 1.31 1.68
CA SER A 160 16.46 1.67 0.27
C SER A 160 15.24 1.42 -0.64
N PHE A 161 14.45 0.38 -0.37
CA PHE A 161 13.25 0.06 -1.15
C PHE A 161 12.05 0.89 -0.69
N PHE A 162 11.92 1.10 0.63
CA PHE A 162 10.92 2.01 1.15
C PHE A 162 11.15 3.43 0.64
N GLU A 163 12.38 3.94 0.68
CA GLU A 163 12.75 5.24 0.12
C GLU A 163 12.52 5.28 -1.39
N TYR A 164 12.91 4.25 -2.14
CA TYR A 164 12.62 4.18 -3.57
C TYR A 164 11.11 4.31 -3.84
N LEU A 165 10.29 3.53 -3.12
CA LEU A 165 8.83 3.58 -3.26
C LEU A 165 8.29 4.95 -2.85
N VAL A 166 8.63 5.46 -1.67
CA VAL A 166 8.12 6.75 -1.17
C VAL A 166 8.58 7.91 -2.05
N ASN A 167 9.85 7.94 -2.48
CA ASN A 167 10.36 8.97 -3.37
C ASN A 167 9.65 8.95 -4.72
N ARG A 168 9.41 7.78 -5.31
CA ARG A 168 8.70 7.69 -6.60
C ARG A 168 7.20 7.92 -6.49
N LEU A 169 6.55 7.44 -5.44
CA LEU A 169 5.13 7.68 -5.19
C LEU A 169 4.90 9.17 -4.84
N GLY A 170 5.78 9.77 -4.03
CA GLY A 170 5.71 11.17 -3.61
C GLY A 170 6.18 12.20 -4.66
N SER A 171 7.14 11.89 -5.52
CA SER A 171 7.63 12.82 -6.56
C SER A 171 6.62 13.07 -7.70
N SER A 172 5.56 12.26 -7.78
CA SER A 172 4.38 12.56 -8.61
C SER A 172 3.65 13.85 -8.17
N PHE A 173 3.81 14.29 -6.91
CA PHE A 173 3.20 15.51 -6.39
C PHE A 173 4.11 16.75 -6.44
N TYR A 174 5.43 16.59 -6.29
CA TYR A 174 6.35 17.73 -6.24
C TYR A 174 6.75 18.28 -7.63
N SER A 175 6.66 17.47 -8.69
CA SER A 175 7.01 17.93 -10.05
C SER A 175 5.99 18.90 -10.67
N LYS A 176 4.73 18.93 -10.20
CA LYS A 176 3.69 19.83 -10.70
C LYS A 176 3.66 21.21 -10.03
N LYS A 177 4.32 21.40 -8.87
CA LYS A 177 4.40 22.71 -8.21
C LYS A 177 5.53 23.61 -8.72
N HIS A 178 6.46 23.08 -9.53
CA HIS A 178 7.56 23.86 -10.13
C HIS A 178 7.49 24.03 -11.66
N SER A 179 6.38 23.63 -12.29
CA SER A 179 6.20 23.78 -13.76
C SER A 179 5.30 24.96 -14.17
N ASN A 180 4.77 25.75 -13.23
CA ASN A 180 4.04 27.00 -13.53
C ASN A 180 4.79 28.25 -13.06
N SER A 181 6.10 28.29 -13.31
CA SER A 181 6.89 29.52 -13.23
C SER A 181 7.87 29.58 -14.39
N LEU A 182 7.32 29.75 -15.60
CA LEU A 182 7.99 30.38 -16.74
C LEU A 182 6.94 31.22 -17.49
#